data_AF-A0A7C3LB42-F1
#
_entry.id   AF-A0A7C3LB42-F1
#
_cell.length_a   1.000
_cell.length_b   1.000
_cell.length_c   1.000
_cell.angle_alpha   90.00
_cell.angle_beta   90.00
_cell.angle_gamma   90.00
#
_symmetry.space_group_name_H-M   'P 1'
#
loop_
_entity.id
_entity.type
_entity.pdbx_description
1 polymer ?
#
loop_
_entity_poly.entity_id
_entity_poly.type
_entity_poly.pdbx_seq_one_letter_code
_entity_poly.pdbx_strand_id
1 'polypeptide(L)'
;MEILEARCSGCHDLKGPAPATLKELWARKGPDLFYAGNKYKRAWLESWLQKPKRIRPAGYFYVDHIKPTEDGDVIDKSTLKPHMALSAEEAHDVAEALMSLKANSHLITKGEYKPGKISLTMGEMRFDKFRGCMACHEIEPGYGGLSGPEVYTVARRLQEDFMMSYMRDPQAWDPKIFMPNMHLREGDLEKFVHYFRALSEEDFE
;
A
#
# COMPACT_ATOMS: atom_id res chain seq x y z
N MET A 1 8.36 17.32 -12.82
CA MET A 1 7.57 16.43 -13.71
C MET A 1 8.47 15.59 -14.62
N GLU A 2 9.51 16.18 -15.22
CA GLU A 2 10.40 15.50 -16.17
C GLU A 2 11.03 14.20 -15.61
N ILE A 3 11.52 14.21 -14.37
CA ILE A 3 12.07 13.01 -13.71
C ILE A 3 11.04 11.88 -13.55
N LEU A 4 9.77 12.21 -13.29
CA LEU A 4 8.70 11.21 -13.18
C LEU A 4 8.42 10.55 -14.53
N GLU A 5 8.29 11.35 -15.57
CA GLU A 5 8.03 10.85 -16.92
C GLU A 5 9.22 10.04 -17.46
N ALA A 6 10.46 10.46 -17.19
CA ALA A 6 11.65 9.78 -17.69
C ALA A 6 11.96 8.45 -16.96
N ARG A 7 11.67 8.35 -15.66
CA ARG A 7 12.17 7.23 -14.82
C ARG A 7 11.10 6.45 -14.09
N CYS A 8 9.90 7.01 -13.88
CA CYS A 8 8.84 6.37 -13.09
C CYS A 8 7.71 5.82 -13.97
N SER A 9 7.37 6.52 -15.07
CA SER A 9 6.23 6.21 -15.95
C SER A 9 6.29 4.82 -16.59
N GLY A 10 7.49 4.24 -16.73
CA GLY A 10 7.67 2.89 -17.28
C GLY A 10 7.07 1.77 -16.40
N CYS A 11 6.80 2.06 -15.12
CA CYS A 11 6.17 1.12 -14.19
C CYS A 11 4.93 1.68 -13.49
N HIS A 12 4.85 2.99 -13.30
CA HIS A 12 3.80 3.66 -12.54
C HIS A 12 2.92 4.52 -13.44
N ASP A 13 1.60 4.41 -13.32
CA ASP A 13 0.69 5.34 -13.97
C ASP A 13 0.66 6.69 -13.22
N LEU A 14 1.04 7.75 -13.94
CA LEU A 14 1.10 9.12 -13.43
C LEU A 14 -0.14 9.96 -13.79
N LYS A 15 -1.01 9.45 -14.67
CA LYS A 15 -2.10 10.23 -15.28
C LYS A 15 -3.48 9.66 -14.96
N GLY A 16 -3.57 8.34 -14.81
CA GLY A 16 -4.85 7.65 -14.66
C GLY A 16 -5.73 7.76 -15.92
N PRO A 17 -7.01 7.37 -15.82
CA PRO A 17 -7.64 6.74 -14.66
C PRO A 17 -7.09 5.33 -14.38
N ALA A 18 -7.44 4.76 -13.22
CA ALA A 18 -7.09 3.38 -12.91
C ALA A 18 -7.71 2.40 -13.94
N PRO A 19 -7.07 1.25 -14.22
CA PRO A 19 -7.61 0.11 -14.96
C PRO A 19 -9.11 -0.09 -14.88
N ALA A 20 -9.75 -0.11 -16.06
CA ALA A 20 -11.15 -0.45 -16.22
C ALA A 20 -11.36 -1.96 -16.42
N THR A 21 -10.29 -2.71 -16.72
CA THR A 21 -10.33 -4.15 -16.99
C THR A 21 -9.30 -4.93 -16.17
N LEU A 22 -9.55 -6.22 -15.95
CA LEU A 22 -8.59 -7.12 -15.30
C LEU A 22 -7.28 -7.23 -16.11
N LYS A 23 -7.37 -7.18 -17.44
CA LYS A 23 -6.20 -7.22 -18.33
C LYS A 23 -5.27 -6.02 -18.07
N GLU A 24 -5.84 -4.83 -17.96
CA GLU A 24 -5.06 -3.61 -17.65
C GLU A 24 -4.46 -3.68 -16.24
N LEU A 25 -5.23 -4.15 -15.26
CA LEU A 25 -4.74 -4.33 -13.89
C LEU A 25 -3.55 -5.31 -13.84
N TRP A 26 -3.65 -6.45 -14.50
CA TRP A 26 -2.60 -7.48 -14.51
C TRP A 26 -1.35 -7.04 -15.28
N ALA A 27 -1.47 -6.09 -16.20
CA ALA A 27 -0.34 -5.51 -16.91
C ALA A 27 0.46 -4.48 -16.08
N ARG A 28 -0.06 -4.06 -14.91
CA ARG A 28 0.64 -3.09 -14.05
C ARG A 28 1.93 -3.68 -13.50
N LYS A 29 2.97 -2.86 -13.51
CA LYS A 29 4.29 -3.19 -12.94
C LYS A 29 4.52 -2.52 -11.58
N GLY A 30 3.66 -1.58 -11.19
CA GLY A 30 3.72 -0.86 -9.94
C GLY A 30 2.39 -0.20 -9.59
N PRO A 31 2.24 0.35 -8.38
CA PRO A 31 1.05 1.08 -8.00
C PRO A 31 0.93 2.39 -8.78
N ASP A 32 -0.30 2.78 -9.09
CA ASP A 32 -0.58 4.09 -9.66
C ASP A 32 -0.16 5.21 -8.70
N LEU A 33 0.32 6.31 -9.27
CA LEU A 33 0.85 7.47 -8.55
C LEU A 33 0.10 8.78 -8.84
N PHE A 34 -0.90 8.78 -9.74
CA PHE A 34 -1.70 9.98 -10.06
C PHE A 34 -2.50 10.56 -8.87
N TYR A 35 -2.55 9.85 -7.73
CA TYR A 35 -3.08 10.32 -6.44
C TYR A 35 -2.07 10.19 -5.27
N ALA A 36 -0.76 10.10 -5.55
CA ALA A 36 0.27 9.87 -4.53
C ALA A 36 0.24 10.88 -3.38
N GLY A 37 -0.08 12.15 -3.65
CA GLY A 37 -0.20 13.22 -2.65
C GLY A 37 -1.41 13.12 -1.72
N ASN A 38 -2.39 12.27 -2.06
CA ASN A 38 -3.46 11.90 -1.14
C ASN A 38 -3.08 10.70 -0.28
N LYS A 39 -2.18 9.85 -0.78
CA LYS A 39 -1.89 8.53 -0.20
C LYS A 39 -0.72 8.56 0.79
N TYR A 40 0.41 9.13 0.41
CA TYR A 40 1.66 8.98 1.15
C TYR A 40 1.95 10.16 2.06
N LYS A 41 2.66 9.89 3.16
CA LYS A 41 3.30 10.91 4.00
C LYS A 41 4.59 11.36 3.31
N ARG A 42 4.73 12.66 3.03
CA ARG A 42 5.89 13.22 2.30
C ARG A 42 7.24 12.79 2.89
N ALA A 43 7.40 12.92 4.20
CA ALA A 43 8.66 12.57 4.88
C ALA A 43 9.05 11.10 4.69
N TRP A 44 8.07 10.20 4.76
CA TRP A 44 8.31 8.78 4.47
C TRP A 44 8.65 8.55 3.01
N LEU A 45 7.90 9.17 2.08
CA LEU A 45 8.11 9.00 0.64
C LEU A 45 9.53 9.40 0.23
N GLU A 46 9.98 10.58 0.69
CA GLU A 46 11.34 11.08 0.42
C GLU A 46 12.42 10.15 1.00
N SER A 47 12.24 9.68 2.25
CA SER A 47 13.19 8.76 2.88
C SER A 47 13.22 7.39 2.18
N TRP A 48 12.05 6.84 1.83
CA TRP A 48 11.93 5.54 1.18
C TRP A 48 12.50 5.56 -0.25
N LEU A 49 12.36 6.67 -0.99
CA LEU A 49 12.96 6.81 -2.32
C LEU A 49 14.50 6.73 -2.30
N GLN A 50 15.13 7.15 -1.20
CA GLN A 50 16.59 7.02 -1.04
C GLN A 50 17.02 5.60 -0.69
N LYS A 51 16.18 4.86 0.04
CA LYS A 51 16.47 3.48 0.49
C LYS A 51 15.23 2.59 0.39
N PRO A 52 14.81 2.21 -0.83
CA PRO A 52 13.56 1.49 -1.02
C PRO A 52 13.60 0.11 -0.37
N LYS A 53 12.64 -0.16 0.50
CA LYS A 53 12.36 -1.50 1.04
C LYS A 53 11.14 -2.12 0.36
N ARG A 54 11.14 -3.44 0.24
CA ARG A 54 10.02 -4.19 -0.35
C ARG A 54 8.80 -4.10 0.55
N ILE A 55 7.69 -3.62 -0.02
CA ILE A 55 6.38 -3.49 0.64
C ILE A 55 5.46 -4.68 0.35
N ARG A 56 5.56 -5.24 -0.86
CA ARG A 56 4.78 -6.42 -1.27
C ARG A 56 5.70 -7.63 -1.30
N PRO A 57 5.56 -8.60 -0.38
CA PRO A 57 6.47 -9.75 -0.28
C PRO A 57 6.58 -10.51 -1.60
N ALA A 58 5.44 -10.77 -2.25
CA ALA A 58 5.35 -11.47 -3.53
C ALA A 58 5.39 -10.55 -4.76
N GLY A 59 5.87 -9.31 -4.66
CA GLY A 59 5.88 -8.36 -5.79
C GLY A 59 4.52 -7.72 -6.08
N TYR A 60 4.39 -6.94 -7.16
CA TYR A 60 3.15 -6.17 -7.40
C TYR A 60 1.98 -7.06 -7.82
N PHE A 61 2.21 -7.96 -8.78
CA PHE A 61 1.27 -9.01 -9.15
C PHE A 61 1.87 -10.36 -8.79
N TYR A 62 1.39 -10.95 -7.68
CA TYR A 62 2.00 -12.13 -7.07
C TYR A 62 2.05 -13.35 -8.00
N VAL A 63 1.13 -13.47 -8.96
CA VAL A 63 1.08 -14.58 -9.92
C VAL A 63 2.35 -14.67 -10.78
N ASP A 64 3.00 -13.54 -11.07
CA ASP A 64 4.25 -13.49 -11.83
C ASP A 64 5.47 -13.93 -11.01
N HIS A 65 5.28 -14.16 -9.71
CA HIS A 65 6.34 -14.33 -8.72
C HIS A 65 6.16 -15.58 -7.86
N ILE A 66 5.24 -16.48 -8.22
CA ILE A 66 5.03 -17.77 -7.54
C ILE A 66 5.51 -18.92 -8.41
N LYS A 67 5.99 -19.99 -7.76
CA LYS A 67 6.31 -21.26 -8.40
C LYS A 67 5.80 -22.42 -7.55
N PRO A 68 5.33 -23.51 -8.18
CA PRO A 68 4.92 -24.70 -7.46
C PRO A 68 6.12 -25.44 -6.87
N THR A 69 5.93 -26.04 -5.69
CA THR A 69 6.86 -26.97 -5.05
C THR A 69 6.09 -28.16 -4.46
N GLU A 70 6.78 -29.17 -3.94
CA GLU A 70 6.13 -30.33 -3.30
C GLU A 70 5.29 -29.93 -2.07
N ASP A 71 5.72 -28.90 -1.34
CA ASP A 71 5.06 -28.39 -0.13
C ASP A 71 4.04 -27.27 -0.42
N GLY A 72 3.75 -26.99 -1.70
CA GLY A 72 2.85 -25.95 -2.15
C GLY A 72 3.52 -24.81 -2.93
N ASP A 73 2.74 -23.78 -3.27
CA ASP A 73 3.25 -22.64 -4.03
C ASP A 73 4.10 -21.72 -3.14
N VAL A 74 5.28 -21.35 -3.64
CA VAL A 74 6.22 -20.46 -2.93
C VAL A 74 6.59 -19.25 -3.80
N ILE A 75 7.04 -18.17 -3.15
CA ILE A 75 7.57 -17.00 -3.86
C ILE A 75 8.91 -17.35 -4.52
N ASP A 76 9.00 -17.17 -5.83
CA ASP A 76 10.26 -17.19 -6.55
C ASP A 76 10.97 -15.85 -6.43
N LYS A 77 11.80 -15.72 -5.39
CA LYS A 77 12.59 -14.51 -5.11
C LYS A 77 13.48 -14.07 -6.28
N SER A 78 13.86 -14.97 -7.19
CA SER A 78 14.69 -14.62 -8.36
C SER A 78 13.97 -13.72 -9.37
N THR A 79 12.64 -13.73 -9.37
CA THR A 79 11.80 -12.90 -10.25
C THR A 79 11.55 -11.49 -9.68
N LEU A 80 11.84 -11.30 -8.39
CA LEU A 80 11.57 -10.05 -7.69
C LEU A 80 12.66 -9.01 -7.99
N LYS A 81 12.26 -7.89 -8.57
CA LYS A 81 13.17 -6.77 -8.83
C LYS A 81 13.17 -5.81 -7.64
N PRO A 82 14.34 -5.24 -7.25
CA PRO A 82 14.38 -4.12 -6.30
C PRO A 82 13.82 -2.86 -6.97
N HIS A 83 13.28 -1.94 -6.17
CA HIS A 83 12.96 -0.60 -6.64
C HIS A 83 14.24 0.22 -6.76
N MET A 84 14.29 1.15 -7.71
CA MET A 84 15.43 2.05 -7.88
C MET A 84 15.60 2.99 -6.68
N ALA A 85 16.83 3.19 -6.22
CA ALA A 85 17.17 4.21 -5.23
C ALA A 85 17.48 5.53 -5.94
N LEU A 86 17.13 6.65 -5.29
CA LEU A 86 17.44 8.00 -5.71
C LEU A 86 18.48 8.63 -4.79
N SER A 87 19.22 9.61 -5.30
CA SER A 87 20.00 10.51 -4.43
C SER A 87 19.05 11.34 -3.54
N ALA A 88 19.59 11.96 -2.49
CA ALA A 88 18.78 12.78 -1.59
C ALA A 88 18.08 13.95 -2.30
N GLU A 89 18.78 14.61 -3.24
CA GLU A 89 18.24 15.70 -4.05
C GLU A 89 17.12 15.20 -4.99
N GLU A 90 17.36 14.13 -5.75
CA GLU A 90 16.33 13.55 -6.62
C GLU A 90 15.13 13.04 -5.83
N ALA A 91 15.35 12.44 -4.65
CA ALA A 91 14.27 11.97 -3.80
C ALA A 91 13.39 13.11 -3.29
N HIS A 92 14.00 14.25 -2.94
CA HIS A 92 13.29 15.47 -2.57
C HIS A 92 12.37 15.94 -3.71
N ASP A 93 12.91 16.09 -4.91
CA ASP A 93 12.18 16.63 -6.08
C ASP A 93 11.09 15.68 -6.57
N VAL A 94 11.37 14.36 -6.56
CA VAL A 94 10.38 13.33 -6.88
C VAL A 94 9.28 13.32 -5.83
N ALA A 95 9.61 13.39 -4.54
CA ALA A 95 8.61 13.46 -3.48
C ALA A 95 7.73 14.71 -3.64
N GLU A 96 8.30 15.87 -3.90
CA GLU A 96 7.55 17.10 -4.16
C GLU A 96 6.57 16.94 -5.34
N ALA A 97 7.06 16.43 -6.47
CA ALA A 97 6.24 16.23 -7.66
C ALA A 97 5.10 15.22 -7.38
N LEU A 98 5.38 14.10 -6.73
CA LEU A 98 4.38 13.10 -6.36
C LEU A 98 3.33 13.66 -5.38
N MET A 99 3.74 14.51 -4.44
CA MET A 99 2.82 15.15 -3.49
C MET A 99 1.86 16.14 -4.16
N SER A 100 2.18 16.65 -5.36
CA SER A 100 1.25 17.46 -6.16
C SER A 100 0.17 16.63 -6.87
N LEU A 101 0.36 15.32 -7.03
CA LEU A 101 -0.60 14.44 -7.70
C LEU A 101 -1.73 14.07 -6.73
N LYS A 102 -2.90 14.69 -6.95
CA LYS A 102 -4.05 14.64 -6.03
C LYS A 102 -5.36 14.27 -6.72
N ALA A 103 -5.31 13.44 -7.75
CA ALA A 103 -6.54 12.87 -8.31
C ALA A 103 -7.37 12.18 -7.22
N ASN A 104 -8.69 12.14 -7.41
CA ASN A 104 -9.64 11.52 -6.49
C ASN A 104 -9.67 12.12 -5.08
N SER A 105 -9.20 13.35 -4.88
CA SER A 105 -9.27 14.04 -3.57
C SER A 105 -10.68 14.14 -3.00
N HIS A 106 -11.72 14.08 -3.85
CA HIS A 106 -13.12 14.07 -3.43
C HIS A 106 -13.52 12.80 -2.66
N LEU A 107 -12.72 11.72 -2.72
CA LEU A 107 -12.92 10.50 -1.93
C LEU A 107 -12.38 10.63 -0.49
N ILE A 108 -11.64 11.69 -0.19
CA ILE A 108 -11.03 11.92 1.12
C ILE A 108 -11.85 12.95 1.90
N THR A 109 -12.28 12.57 3.10
CA THR A 109 -12.78 13.53 4.08
C THR A 109 -11.63 13.94 4.98
N LYS A 110 -11.15 15.18 4.81
CA LYS A 110 -10.00 15.68 5.59
C LYS A 110 -10.34 15.76 7.09
N GLY A 111 -9.49 15.19 7.93
CA GLY A 111 -9.66 15.16 9.38
C GLY A 111 -10.77 14.21 9.85
N GLU A 112 -11.18 13.27 9.00
CA GLU A 112 -12.13 12.22 9.35
C GLU A 112 -11.55 11.31 10.42
N TYR A 113 -10.31 10.86 10.25
CA TYR A 113 -9.64 10.01 11.21
C TYR A 113 -9.54 10.70 12.59
N LYS A 114 -9.96 9.97 13.62
CA LYS A 114 -9.80 10.37 15.02
C LYS A 114 -8.71 9.53 15.69
N PRO A 115 -7.67 10.17 16.28
CA PRO A 115 -6.66 9.47 17.06
C PRO A 115 -7.27 8.64 18.19
N GLY A 116 -6.72 7.46 18.41
CA GLY A 116 -7.19 6.51 19.41
C GLY A 116 -6.25 5.33 19.53
N LYS A 117 -6.64 4.34 20.34
CA LYS A 117 -5.82 3.18 20.68
C LYS A 117 -6.65 1.90 20.64
N ILE A 118 -5.96 0.81 20.35
CA ILE A 118 -6.45 -0.56 20.48
C ILE A 118 -5.28 -1.42 20.98
N SER A 119 -5.55 -2.47 21.75
CA SER A 119 -4.49 -3.43 22.09
C SER A 119 -4.11 -4.24 20.85
N LEU A 120 -2.84 -4.62 20.73
CA LEU A 120 -2.34 -5.44 19.61
C LEU A 120 -3.17 -6.72 19.44
N THR A 121 -3.48 -7.42 20.53
CA THR A 121 -4.30 -8.64 20.52
C THR A 121 -5.70 -8.41 19.96
N MET A 122 -6.38 -7.32 20.34
CA MET A 122 -7.72 -7.03 19.81
C MET A 122 -7.67 -6.53 18.36
N GLY A 123 -6.61 -5.82 17.99
CA GLY A 123 -6.36 -5.41 16.61
C GLY A 123 -6.13 -6.61 15.70
N GLU A 124 -5.27 -7.54 16.10
CA GLU A 124 -5.00 -8.79 15.38
C GLU A 124 -6.26 -9.65 15.28
N MET A 125 -7.00 -9.85 16.36
CA MET A 125 -8.26 -10.62 16.34
C MET A 125 -9.27 -10.04 15.32
N ARG A 126 -9.35 -8.71 15.22
CA ARG A 126 -10.19 -8.03 14.22
C ARG A 126 -9.65 -8.22 12.80
N PHE A 127 -8.34 -8.11 12.64
CA PHE A 127 -7.67 -8.17 11.35
C PHE A 127 -7.71 -9.59 10.75
N ASP A 128 -7.39 -10.60 11.56
CA ASP A 128 -7.42 -12.00 11.18
C ASP A 128 -8.83 -12.58 11.31
N LYS A 129 -9.30 -12.84 12.54
CA LYS A 129 -10.47 -13.69 12.77
C LYS A 129 -11.80 -13.08 12.31
N PHE A 130 -11.98 -11.76 12.43
CA PHE A 130 -13.27 -11.14 12.13
C PHE A 130 -13.39 -10.61 10.69
N ARG A 131 -12.27 -10.25 10.07
CA ARG A 131 -12.26 -9.66 8.71
C ARG A 131 -11.39 -10.42 7.71
N GLY A 132 -10.55 -11.37 8.12
CA GLY A 132 -9.75 -12.20 7.21
C GLY A 132 -8.67 -11.43 6.44
N CYS A 133 -8.32 -10.21 6.86
CA CYS A 133 -7.33 -9.38 6.18
C CYS A 133 -5.94 -10.05 6.17
N MET A 134 -5.64 -10.85 7.20
CA MET A 134 -4.39 -11.60 7.31
C MET A 134 -4.22 -12.69 6.25
N ALA A 135 -5.29 -13.12 5.56
CA ALA A 135 -5.16 -14.04 4.44
C ALA A 135 -4.32 -13.47 3.28
N CYS A 136 -4.26 -12.14 3.17
CA CYS A 136 -3.52 -11.44 2.12
C CYS A 136 -2.37 -10.58 2.63
N HIS A 137 -2.42 -10.10 3.88
CA HIS A 137 -1.49 -9.11 4.41
C HIS A 137 -0.64 -9.65 5.56
N GLU A 138 0.65 -9.32 5.56
CA GLU A 138 1.54 -9.52 6.71
C GLU A 138 1.36 -8.44 7.77
N ILE A 139 1.37 -8.84 9.05
CA ILE A 139 1.30 -7.95 10.22
C ILE A 139 2.60 -7.88 11.03
N GLU A 140 3.59 -8.68 10.66
CA GLU A 140 5.00 -8.62 11.06
C GLU A 140 5.81 -9.41 10.01
N PRO A 141 7.15 -9.27 9.95
CA PRO A 141 7.95 -9.95 8.94
C PRO A 141 7.76 -11.47 8.95
N GLY A 142 7.21 -12.03 7.86
CA GLY A 142 7.00 -13.47 7.71
C GLY A 142 5.74 -14.04 8.37
N TYR A 143 4.86 -13.20 8.93
CA TYR A 143 3.61 -13.65 9.55
C TYR A 143 2.40 -12.95 8.93
N GLY A 144 1.56 -13.77 8.30
CA GLY A 144 0.36 -13.36 7.56
C GLY A 144 0.44 -13.71 6.07
N GLY A 145 -0.40 -13.08 5.27
CA GLY A 145 -0.52 -13.34 3.84
C GLY A 145 0.49 -12.56 3.01
N LEU A 146 0.92 -13.15 1.88
CA LEU A 146 2.00 -12.61 1.04
C LEU A 146 1.53 -11.96 -0.27
N SER A 147 0.24 -12.08 -0.59
CA SER A 147 -0.37 -11.62 -1.85
C SER A 147 -0.70 -10.12 -1.85
N GLY A 148 -0.84 -9.51 -0.67
CA GLY A 148 -1.02 -8.09 -0.43
C GLY A 148 0.27 -7.40 0.05
N PRO A 149 0.26 -6.07 0.20
CA PRO A 149 1.34 -5.35 0.89
C PRO A 149 1.38 -5.70 2.37
N GLU A 150 2.56 -5.67 3.00
CA GLU A 150 2.61 -5.66 4.46
C GLU A 150 1.86 -4.46 5.03
N VAL A 151 1.32 -4.61 6.24
CA VAL A 151 0.64 -3.52 6.96
C VAL A 151 1.35 -3.11 8.24
N TYR A 152 2.40 -3.81 8.67
CA TYR A 152 3.08 -3.49 9.93
C TYR A 152 3.81 -2.15 9.91
N THR A 153 4.22 -1.66 8.73
CA THR A 153 4.75 -0.30 8.58
C THR A 153 3.75 0.72 8.04
N VAL A 154 2.50 0.34 7.75
CA VAL A 154 1.58 1.15 6.92
C VAL A 154 1.31 2.54 7.49
N ALA A 155 1.22 2.68 8.81
CA ALA A 155 0.99 3.98 9.43
C ALA A 155 2.20 4.91 9.37
N ARG A 156 3.43 4.40 9.15
CA ARG A 156 4.60 5.24 8.82
C ARG A 156 4.49 5.83 7.41
N ARG A 157 3.78 5.13 6.51
CA ARG A 157 3.78 5.39 5.06
C ARG A 157 2.59 6.19 4.58
N LEU A 158 1.39 5.79 5.00
CA LEU A 158 0.14 6.26 4.44
C LEU A 158 -0.50 7.32 5.34
N GLN A 159 -1.19 8.28 4.73
CA GLN A 159 -2.00 9.24 5.46
C GLN A 159 -3.24 8.55 6.03
N GLU A 160 -3.65 8.92 7.24
CA GLU A 160 -4.72 8.25 7.97
C GLU A 160 -6.08 8.38 7.27
N ASP A 161 -6.45 9.57 6.81
CA ASP A 161 -7.71 9.77 6.07
C ASP A 161 -7.73 8.98 4.74
N PHE A 162 -6.56 8.75 4.12
CA PHE A 162 -6.47 7.84 2.97
C PHE A 162 -6.70 6.39 3.36
N MET A 163 -6.14 5.92 4.48
CA MET A 163 -6.41 4.57 4.96
C MET A 163 -7.90 4.37 5.24
N MET A 164 -8.55 5.35 5.87
CA MET A 164 -10.01 5.34 6.10
C MET A 164 -10.80 5.22 4.80
N SER A 165 -10.53 6.12 3.84
CA SER A 165 -11.21 6.14 2.53
C SER A 165 -10.96 4.87 1.70
N TYR A 166 -9.71 4.39 1.66
CA TYR A 166 -9.35 3.22 0.89
C TYR A 166 -9.97 1.94 1.46
N MET A 167 -9.95 1.74 2.78
CA MET A 167 -10.59 0.58 3.42
C MET A 167 -12.12 0.60 3.33
N ARG A 168 -12.72 1.80 3.25
CA ARG A 168 -14.17 1.99 3.07
C ARG A 168 -14.63 1.48 1.71
N ASP A 169 -13.90 1.83 0.65
CA ASP A 169 -14.21 1.38 -0.70
C ASP A 169 -12.96 1.34 -1.59
N PRO A 170 -12.22 0.22 -1.61
CA PRO A 170 -11.03 0.09 -2.45
C PRO A 170 -11.36 0.25 -3.95
N GLN A 171 -12.55 -0.16 -4.38
CA GLN A 171 -12.99 -0.10 -5.77
C GLN A 171 -13.33 1.32 -6.24
N ALA A 172 -13.62 2.25 -5.33
CA ALA A 172 -13.75 3.67 -5.67
C ALA A 172 -12.40 4.28 -6.09
N TRP A 173 -11.29 3.80 -5.54
CA TRP A 173 -9.94 4.22 -5.92
C TRP A 173 -9.42 3.50 -7.16
N ASP A 174 -9.76 2.23 -7.28
CA ASP A 174 -9.29 1.36 -8.35
C ASP A 174 -10.35 0.27 -8.65
N PRO A 175 -11.15 0.42 -9.72
CA PRO A 175 -12.32 -0.41 -9.98
C PRO A 175 -12.06 -1.92 -10.11
N LYS A 176 -10.81 -2.32 -10.35
CA LYS A 176 -10.43 -3.73 -10.55
C LYS A 176 -9.51 -4.27 -9.47
N ILE A 177 -9.08 -3.46 -8.49
CA ILE A 177 -8.14 -3.90 -7.46
C ILE A 177 -8.60 -5.15 -6.72
N PHE A 178 -7.64 -6.00 -6.36
CA PHE A 178 -7.90 -7.27 -5.69
C PHE A 178 -8.37 -7.15 -4.25
N MET A 179 -8.04 -6.06 -3.56
CA MET A 179 -8.52 -5.85 -2.18
C MET A 179 -10.04 -5.69 -2.22
N PRO A 180 -10.82 -6.61 -1.64
CA PRO A 180 -12.28 -6.54 -1.71
C PRO A 180 -12.83 -5.40 -0.87
N ASN A 181 -14.00 -4.88 -1.25
CA ASN A 181 -14.80 -4.06 -0.35
C ASN A 181 -15.35 -4.95 0.77
N MET A 182 -14.83 -4.77 1.98
CA MET A 182 -15.20 -5.55 3.15
C MET A 182 -16.46 -5.01 3.86
N HIS A 183 -17.09 -3.97 3.31
CA HIS A 183 -18.25 -3.27 3.87
C HIS A 183 -18.08 -2.94 5.35
N LEU A 184 -16.90 -2.40 5.69
CA LEU A 184 -16.54 -2.06 7.06
C LEU A 184 -17.41 -0.92 7.58
N ARG A 185 -17.76 -1.00 8.86
CA ARG A 185 -18.45 0.07 9.58
C ARG A 185 -17.44 1.14 9.98
N GLU A 186 -17.88 2.39 10.17
CA GLU A 186 -17.03 3.51 10.63
C GLU A 186 -16.12 3.14 11.80
N GLY A 187 -16.71 2.59 12.86
CA GLY A 187 -15.96 2.23 14.06
C GLY A 187 -15.01 1.05 13.90
N ASP A 188 -15.06 0.32 12.78
CA ASP A 188 -14.04 -0.68 12.43
C ASP A 188 -12.91 -0.04 11.62
N LEU A 189 -13.22 0.90 10.71
CA LEU A 189 -12.22 1.65 9.95
C LEU A 189 -11.24 2.37 10.90
N GLU A 190 -11.77 3.11 11.88
CA GLU A 190 -10.93 3.81 12.87
C GLU A 190 -10.04 2.85 13.65
N LYS A 191 -10.60 1.72 14.11
CA LYS A 191 -9.87 0.70 14.87
C LYS A 191 -8.76 0.03 14.06
N PHE A 192 -8.97 -0.17 12.76
CA PHE A 192 -7.90 -0.66 11.89
C PHE A 192 -6.78 0.35 11.76
N VAL A 193 -7.09 1.64 11.61
CA VAL A 193 -6.05 2.67 11.61
C VAL A 193 -5.33 2.74 12.97
N HIS A 194 -6.04 2.59 14.10
CA HIS A 194 -5.40 2.49 15.42
C HIS A 194 -4.47 1.28 15.51
N TYR A 195 -4.90 0.13 14.98
CA TYR A 195 -4.09 -1.09 14.98
C TYR A 195 -2.83 -0.95 14.11
N PHE A 196 -2.97 -0.39 12.90
CA PHE A 196 -1.84 -0.11 12.02
C PHE A 196 -0.83 0.85 12.63
N ARG A 197 -1.30 1.83 13.39
CA ARG A 197 -0.42 2.72 14.17
C ARG A 197 0.31 1.96 15.26
N ALA A 198 -0.38 1.12 16.02
CA ALA A 198 0.24 0.27 17.04
C ALA A 198 1.29 -0.67 16.44
N LEU A 199 1.00 -1.36 15.33
CA LEU A 199 1.99 -2.19 14.62
C LEU A 199 3.21 -1.39 14.17
N SER A 200 3.01 -0.15 13.72
CA SER A 200 4.10 0.74 13.31
C SER A 200 4.90 1.32 14.47
N GLU A 201 4.51 1.10 15.72
CA GLU A 201 5.31 1.42 16.91
C GLU A 201 6.22 0.25 17.32
N GLU A 202 5.90 -0.97 16.87
CA GLU A 202 6.75 -2.15 17.10
C GLU A 202 8.05 -2.07 16.28
N ASP A 203 9.11 -2.67 16.85
CA ASP A 203 10.44 -2.69 16.25
C ASP A 203 10.66 -3.97 15.45
N PHE A 204 10.21 -3.94 14.20
CA PHE A 204 10.39 -5.02 13.23
C PHE A 204 11.60 -4.80 12.29
N GLU A 205 12.39 -3.75 12.51
CA GLU A 205 13.49 -3.34 11.61
C GLU A 205 14.89 -3.67 12.12
#